data_AF-A0A2E1WLA8-F1
#
_entry.id   AF-A0A2E1WLA8-F1
#
_cell.length_a   1.000
_cell.length_b   1.000
_cell.length_c   1.000
_cell.angle_alpha   90.00
_cell.angle_beta   90.00
_cell.angle_gamma   90.00
#
_symmetry.space_group_name_H-M   'P 1'
#
loop_
_entity.id
_entity.type
_entity.pdbx_description
1 polymer ?
#
loop_
_entity_poly.entity_id
_entity_poly.type
_entity_poly.pdbx_seq_one_letter_code
_entity_poly.pdbx_strand_id
1 'polypeptide(L)' 'MADIDSDSSSDSVNEVRALLNVAGIEPTTADLASLGRIFPGLRRKIDAMYEIDTGDEVSAAVFRAEADS' A
#
# COMPACT_ATOMS: atom_id res chain seq x y z
N MET A 1 -16.20 22.36 2.10
CA MET A 1 -15.83 20.94 1.87
C MET A 1 -14.36 20.88 1.45
N ALA A 2 -13.43 21.27 2.34
CA ALA A 2 -11.99 21.38 2.02
C ALA A 2 -11.09 20.68 3.06
N ASP A 3 -11.64 20.29 4.22
CA ASP A 3 -10.88 19.63 5.28
C ASP A 3 -10.68 18.12 5.06
N ILE A 4 -11.56 17.47 4.28
CA ILE A 4 -11.53 16.00 4.07
C ILE A 4 -10.30 15.56 3.26
N ASP A 5 -9.87 16.38 2.29
CA ASP A 5 -8.70 16.07 1.45
C ASP A 5 -7.38 16.22 2.22
N SER A 6 -7.31 17.11 3.21
CA SER A 6 -6.07 17.37 3.96
C SER A 6 -5.78 16.25 4.97
N ASP A 7 -6.82 15.76 5.65
CA ASP A 7 -6.71 14.69 6.64
C ASP A 7 -6.40 13.34 5.96
N SER A 8 -7.13 13.01 4.88
CA SER A 8 -6.88 11.80 4.08
C SER A 8 -5.51 11.79 3.39
N SER A 9 -4.99 12.96 3.01
CA SER A 9 -3.62 13.08 2.47
C SER A 9 -2.55 12.84 3.53
N SER A 10 -2.78 13.30 4.77
CA SER A 10 -1.87 13.07 5.89
C SER A 10 -1.78 11.58 6.25
N ASP A 11 -2.93 10.90 6.29
CA ASP A 11 -3.01 9.46 6.55
C ASP A 11 -2.26 8.65 5.48
N SER A 12 -2.45 9.01 4.21
CA SER A 12 -1.78 8.35 3.08
C SER A 12 -0.26 8.51 3.14
N VAL A 13 0.25 9.68 3.55
CA VAL A 13 1.69 9.92 3.72
C VAL A 13 2.27 9.08 4.88
N ASN A 14 1.53 8.96 5.99
CA ASN A 14 1.95 8.14 7.12
C ASN A 14 1.97 6.65 6.77
N GLU A 15 0.98 6.16 6.02
CA GLU A 15 0.92 4.78 5.55
C GLU A 15 2.09 4.46 4.60
N VAL A 16 2.35 5.34 3.62
CA VAL A 16 3.50 5.21 2.72
C VAL A 16 4.82 5.19 3.49
N ARG A 17 4.99 6.07 4.49
CA ARG A 17 6.20 6.09 5.32
C ARG A 17 6.38 4.77 6.08
N ALA A 18 5.30 4.26 6.68
CA ALA A 18 5.34 2.99 7.39
C ALA A 18 5.75 1.83 6.47
N LEU A 19 5.19 1.75 5.27
CA LEU A 19 5.52 0.72 4.28
C LEU A 19 6.98 0.80 3.82
N LEU A 20 7.49 2.00 3.54
CA LEU A 20 8.88 2.19 3.11
C LEU A 20 9.87 1.85 4.23
N ASN A 21 9.54 2.17 5.48
CA ASN A 21 10.35 1.78 6.63
C ASN A 21 10.45 0.26 6.80
N VAL A 22 9.34 -0.47 6.59
CA VAL A 22 9.36 -1.96 6.61
C VAL A 22 10.26 -2.51 5.51
N ALA A 23 10.30 -1.85 4.36
CA ALA A 23 11.20 -2.20 3.26
C ALA A 23 12.65 -1.74 3.46
N GLY A 24 12.97 -1.06 4.57
CA GLY A 24 14.30 -0.49 4.82
C GLY A 24 14.68 0.66 3.87
N ILE A 25 13.68 1.30 3.26
CA ILE A 25 13.87 2.43 2.35
C ILE A 25 13.69 3.71 3.15
N GLU A 26 14.65 4.63 3.06
CA GLU A 26 14.57 5.94 3.68
C GLU A 26 14.19 7.00 2.62
N PRO A 27 12.91 7.40 2.55
CA PRO A 27 12.43 8.31 1.51
C PRO A 27 12.72 9.77 1.84
N THR A 28 12.94 10.60 0.80
CA THR A 28 12.95 12.04 0.98
C THR A 28 11.53 12.58 1.23
N THR A 29 11.41 13.79 1.78
CA THR A 29 10.12 14.45 1.96
C THR A 29 9.37 14.64 0.64
N ALA A 30 10.09 14.87 -0.47
CA ALA A 30 9.50 15.02 -1.80
C ALA A 30 8.94 13.69 -2.32
N ASP A 31 9.63 12.58 -2.07
CA ASP A 31 9.15 11.24 -2.42
C ASP A 31 7.89 10.89 -1.64
N LEU A 32 7.87 11.17 -0.33
CA LEU A 32 6.69 10.92 0.52
C LEU A 32 5.47 11.70 0.05
N ALA A 33 5.63 12.99 -0.30
CA ALA A 33 4.52 13.80 -0.81
C ALA A 33 4.00 13.27 -2.15
N SER A 34 4.90 12.88 -3.04
CA SER A 34 4.55 12.35 -4.37
C SER A 34 3.85 11.00 -4.26
N LEU A 35 4.38 10.09 -3.44
CA LEU A 35 3.82 8.77 -3.20
C LEU A 35 2.50 8.84 -2.44
N GLY A 36 2.38 9.69 -1.41
CA GLY A 36 1.13 9.89 -0.67
C GLY A 36 -0.03 10.35 -1.56
N ARG A 37 0.26 11.11 -2.62
CA ARG A 37 -0.75 11.51 -3.62
C ARG A 37 -1.19 10.36 -4.54
N ILE A 38 -0.28 9.45 -4.88
CA ILE A 38 -0.54 8.35 -5.84
C ILE A 38 -1.15 7.13 -5.13
N PHE A 39 -0.72 6.87 -3.91
CA PHE A 39 -1.00 5.66 -3.15
C PHE A 39 -2.50 5.33 -2.99
N PRO A 40 -3.40 6.27 -2.66
CA PRO A 40 -4.84 5.96 -2.55
C PRO A 40 -5.46 5.46 -3.85
N GLY A 41 -5.01 6.02 -4.99
CA GLY A 41 -5.48 5.60 -6.31
C GLY A 41 -4.99 4.21 -6.68
N LEU A 42 -3.75 3.86 -6.30
CA LEU A 42 -3.21 2.52 -6.48
C LEU A 42 -3.91 1.51 -5.57
N ARG A 43 -4.14 1.86 -4.30
CA ARG A 43 -4.82 1.01 -3.33
C ARG A 43 -6.21 0.62 -3.81
N ARG A 44 -7.03 1.59 -4.23
CA ARG A 44 -8.37 1.33 -4.80
C ARG A 44 -8.35 0.40 -6.02
N LYS A 45 -7.34 0.54 -6.90
CA LYS A 45 -7.20 -0.35 -8.06
C LYS A 45 -6.87 -1.78 -7.64
N ILE A 46 -6.03 -1.95 -6.64
CA ILE A 46 -5.68 -3.27 -6.10
C ILE A 46 -6.88 -3.88 -5.38
N ASP A 47 -7.59 -3.10 -4.56
CA ASP A 47 -8.78 -3.57 -3.85
C ASP A 47 -9.85 -4.08 -4.84
N ALA A 48 -10.07 -3.37 -5.96
CA ALA A 48 -10.98 -3.82 -7.01
C ALA A 48 -10.56 -5.14 -7.69
N MET A 49 -9.26 -5.49 -7.69
CA MET A 49 -8.82 -6.79 -8.22
C MET A 49 -9.20 -7.94 -7.29
N TYR A 50 -9.35 -7.70 -5.99
CA TYR A 50 -9.81 -8.73 -5.03
C TYR A 50 -11.32 -9.01 -5.12
N GLU A 51 -12.09 -8.16 -5.79
CA GLU A 51 -13.53 -8.41 -6.05
C GLU A 51 -13.76 -9.40 -7.19
N ILE A 52 -12.72 -9.69 -7.98
CA ILE A 52 -12.80 -10.63 -9.09
C ILE A 52 -12.79 -12.05 -8.53
N ASP A 53 -13.87 -12.79 -8.78
CA ASP A 53 -13.91 -14.23 -8.51
C ASP A 53 -12.85 -14.93 -9.37
N THR A 54 -11.80 -15.43 -8.71
CA THR A 54 -10.66 -16.05 -9.38
C THR A 54 -10.96 -17.48 -9.81
N GLY A 55 -12.07 -18.08 -9.35
CA GLY A 55 -12.44 -19.46 -9.67
C GLY A 55 -11.44 -20.51 -9.17
N ASP A 56 -10.41 -20.10 -8.45
CA ASP A 56 -9.43 -20.99 -7.85
C ASP A 56 -9.99 -21.50 -6.51
N GLU A 57 -10.31 -22.79 -6.44
CA GLU A 57 -10.52 -23.48 -5.15
C GLU A 57 -9.21 -23.57 -4.32
N VAL A 58 -8.08 -23.12 -4.89
CA VAL A 58 -6.74 -23.24 -4.33
C VAL A 58 -6.19 -21.85 -4.05
N SER A 59 -5.80 -21.58 -2.81
CA SER A 59 -5.13 -20.32 -2.46
C SER A 59 -3.91 -20.08 -3.36
N ALA A 60 -3.76 -18.84 -3.85
CA ALA A 60 -2.58 -18.41 -4.60
C ALA A 60 -1.28 -18.92 -3.95
N ALA A 61 -0.28 -19.31 -4.74
CA ALA A 61 0.95 -19.92 -4.24
C ALA A 61 1.68 -18.98 -3.26
N VAL A 62 1.44 -19.20 -1.96
CA VAL A 62 2.15 -18.51 -0.88
C VAL A 62 3.46 -19.24 -0.66
N PHE A 63 4.56 -18.71 -1.20
CA PHE A 63 5.89 -19.18 -0.84
C PHE A 63 6.22 -18.68 0.57
N ARG A 64 6.12 -19.59 1.56
CA ARG A 64 6.68 -19.36 2.89
C ARG A 64 8.17 -19.67 2.82
N ALA A 65 9.00 -18.67 3.12
CA ALA A 65 10.42 -18.92 3.37
C ALA A 65 10.53 -19.71 4.68
N GLU A 66 10.97 -20.96 4.60
CA GLU A 66 11.31 -21.72 5.80
C GLU A 66 12.59 -21.12 6.39
N ALA A 67 12.53 -20.74 7.68
CA ALA A 67 13.72 -20.34 8.41
C ALA A 67 14.44 -21.62 8.85
N ASP A 68 15.59 -21.90 8.22
CA ASP A 68 16.53 -22.89 8.73
C ASP A 68 16.82 -22.59 10.22
N SER A 69 16.48 -23.55 11.08
CA SER A 69 16.71 -23.53 12.53
C SER A 69 18.07 -24.06 12.92
#